data_AF-A0A0D3L286-F1
#
_entry.id   AF-A0A0D3L286-F1
#
_cell.length_a   1.000
_cell.length_b   1.000
_cell.length_c   1.000
_cell.angle_alpha   90.00
_cell.angle_beta   90.00
_cell.angle_gamma   90.00
#
_symmetry.space_group_name_H-M   'P 1'
#
loop_
_entity.id
_entity.type
_entity.pdbx_description
1 polymer ?
#
loop_
_entity_poly.entity_id
_entity_poly.type
_entity_poly.pdbx_seq_one_letter_code
_entity_poly.pdbx_strand_id
1 'polypeptide(L)'
;MPLPALDPVALARYKRASEDARSLPPNLLTNSQRLKLYALFKQAEGPAPESGPSRFDAVARAKWEAWNDVRSLSAEQAVESYCSIIEGLPPELAAEPEVEAQRWAATALSLAPGATFEVPIFVPEPSRCRYSFTVAAADGLS
;
A
#
# COMPACT_ATOMS: atom_id res chain seq x y z
N MET A 1 -22.54 -7.52 -8.01
CA MET A 1 -21.78 -8.65 -7.45
C MET A 1 -22.40 -9.01 -6.11
N PRO A 2 -23.15 -10.10 -6.00
CA PRO A 2 -23.68 -10.53 -4.71
C PRO A 2 -22.60 -11.32 -3.98
N LEU A 3 -22.05 -10.74 -2.92
CA LEU A 3 -21.38 -11.55 -1.91
C LEU A 3 -22.40 -12.53 -1.34
N PRO A 4 -22.00 -13.75 -0.91
CA PRO A 4 -22.89 -14.64 -0.19
C PRO A 4 -23.53 -13.89 0.99
N ALA A 5 -24.65 -14.40 1.51
CA ALA A 5 -25.41 -13.76 2.60
C ALA A 5 -24.59 -13.71 3.92
N LEU A 6 -23.56 -12.86 3.93
CA LEU A 6 -22.77 -12.49 5.08
C LEU A 6 -23.60 -11.57 5.97
N ASP A 7 -23.27 -11.57 7.25
CA ASP A 7 -23.81 -10.61 8.20
C ASP A 7 -23.59 -9.15 7.71
N PRO A 8 -24.61 -8.28 7.80
CA PRO A 8 -24.52 -6.90 7.28
C PRO A 8 -23.43 -6.07 7.97
N VAL A 9 -23.07 -6.37 9.23
CA VAL A 9 -21.98 -5.69 9.94
C VAL A 9 -20.63 -6.12 9.38
N ALA A 10 -20.44 -7.42 9.14
CA ALA A 10 -19.22 -7.94 8.52
C ALA A 10 -19.03 -7.37 7.11
N LEU A 11 -20.11 -7.28 6.33
CA LEU A 11 -20.08 -6.66 5.00
C LEU A 11 -19.70 -5.16 5.05
N ALA A 12 -20.21 -4.41 6.03
CA ALA A 12 -19.85 -3.00 6.18
C ALA A 12 -18.37 -2.80 6.53
N ARG A 13 -17.83 -3.62 7.43
CA ARG A 13 -16.39 -3.64 7.76
C ARG A 13 -15.54 -3.96 6.53
N TYR A 14 -15.94 -4.98 5.78
CA TYR A 14 -15.23 -5.39 4.57
C TYR A 14 -15.16 -4.30 3.50
N LYS A 15 -16.29 -3.60 3.27
CA LYS A 15 -16.33 -2.48 2.32
C LYS A 15 -15.35 -1.38 2.70
N ARG A 16 -15.36 -0.98 3.97
CA ARG A 16 -14.44 0.02 4.50
C ARG A 16 -12.98 -0.42 4.36
N ALA A 17 -12.67 -1.64 4.80
CA ALA A 17 -11.33 -2.21 4.66
C ALA A 17 -10.87 -2.31 3.19
N SER A 18 -11.80 -2.58 2.26
CA SER A 18 -11.50 -2.63 0.82
C SER A 18 -11.20 -1.24 0.22
N GLU A 19 -11.91 -0.21 0.70
CA GLU A 19 -11.62 1.19 0.33
C GLU A 19 -10.27 1.63 0.90
N ASP A 20 -10.01 1.33 2.17
CA ASP A 20 -8.74 1.61 2.83
C ASP A 20 -7.59 0.92 2.07
N ALA A 21 -7.72 -0.38 1.78
CA ALA A 21 -6.74 -1.15 1.01
C ALA A 21 -6.45 -0.56 -0.38
N ARG A 22 -7.44 0.09 -1.00
CA ARG A 22 -7.28 0.76 -2.31
C ARG A 22 -6.59 2.11 -2.19
N SER A 23 -6.71 2.77 -1.04
CA SER A 23 -6.01 4.03 -0.75
C SER A 23 -4.57 3.81 -0.28
N LEU A 24 -4.20 2.59 0.13
CA LEU A 24 -2.84 2.30 0.57
C LEU A 24 -1.82 2.40 -0.59
N PRO A 25 -0.65 3.03 -0.36
CA PRO A 25 0.37 3.12 -1.36
C PRO A 25 0.99 1.74 -1.66
N PRO A 26 1.36 1.46 -2.92
CA PRO A 26 1.69 0.10 -3.38
C PRO A 26 2.98 -0.48 -2.77
N ASN A 27 3.87 0.38 -2.27
CA ASN A 27 5.12 0.04 -1.58
C ASN A 27 4.91 -0.37 -0.12
N LEU A 28 3.71 -0.16 0.44
CA LEU A 28 3.40 -0.46 1.83
C LEU A 28 3.16 -1.96 2.06
N LEU A 29 2.57 -2.64 1.08
CA LEU A 29 2.29 -4.06 1.15
C LEU A 29 3.38 -4.88 0.47
N THR A 30 3.88 -5.87 1.19
CA THR A 30 4.74 -6.91 0.61
C THR A 30 3.98 -7.75 -0.42
N ASN A 31 4.68 -8.29 -1.42
CA ASN A 31 4.06 -9.15 -2.44
C ASN A 31 3.24 -10.30 -1.80
N SER A 32 3.74 -10.89 -0.72
CA SER A 32 3.05 -11.94 0.03
C SER A 32 1.74 -11.46 0.67
N GLN A 33 1.71 -10.26 1.25
CA GLN A 33 0.46 -9.66 1.78
C GLN A 33 -0.55 -9.38 0.66
N ARG A 34 -0.09 -8.86 -0.48
CA ARG A 34 -0.96 -8.59 -1.64
C ARG A 34 -1.60 -9.88 -2.16
N LEU A 35 -0.82 -10.96 -2.25
CA LEU A 35 -1.33 -12.28 -2.64
C LEU A 35 -2.32 -12.84 -1.63
N LYS A 36 -2.06 -12.68 -0.32
CA LYS A 36 -2.95 -13.14 0.74
C LYS A 36 -4.28 -12.37 0.75
N LEU A 37 -4.24 -11.05 0.60
CA LEU A 37 -5.45 -10.23 0.48
C LEU A 37 -6.25 -10.59 -0.77
N TYR A 38 -5.58 -10.82 -1.91
CA TYR A 38 -6.23 -11.30 -3.13
C TYR A 38 -6.91 -12.65 -2.91
N ALA A 39 -6.22 -13.61 -2.30
CA ALA A 39 -6.76 -14.93 -2.00
C ALA A 39 -8.03 -14.87 -1.14
N LEU A 40 -8.00 -14.10 -0.05
CA LEU A 40 -9.14 -13.91 0.84
C LEU A 40 -10.30 -13.19 0.16
N PHE A 41 -10.00 -12.14 -0.63
CA PHE A 41 -11.00 -11.44 -1.44
C PHE A 41 -11.70 -12.40 -2.41
N LYS A 42 -10.94 -13.23 -3.12
CA LYS A 42 -11.48 -14.21 -4.07
C LYS A 42 -12.27 -15.31 -3.37
N GLN A 43 -11.80 -15.78 -2.21
CA GLN A 43 -12.49 -16.80 -1.42
C GLN A 43 -13.84 -16.30 -0.87
N ALA A 44 -13.95 -15.02 -0.54
CA ALA A 44 -15.22 -14.40 -0.15
C ALA A 44 -16.26 -14.41 -1.29
N GLU A 45 -15.81 -14.36 -2.55
CA GLU A 45 -16.67 -14.51 -3.73
C GLU A 45 -17.01 -15.98 -4.03
N GLY A 46 -16.08 -16.90 -3.77
CA GLY A 46 -16.29 -18.33 -3.95
C GLY A 46 -14.99 -19.16 -3.92
N PRO A 47 -15.12 -20.49 -3.92
CA PRO A 47 -13.98 -21.40 -3.86
C PRO A 47 -13.10 -21.32 -5.11
N ALA A 48 -11.80 -21.57 -4.93
CA ALA A 48 -10.82 -21.62 -6.02
C ALA A 48 -11.17 -22.73 -7.05
N PRO A 49 -10.92 -22.48 -8.34
CA PRO A 49 -11.09 -23.50 -9.37
C PRO A 49 -10.07 -24.62 -9.19
N GLU A 50 -10.52 -25.87 -9.38
CA GLU A 50 -9.70 -27.09 -9.29
C GLU A 50 -8.59 -27.17 -10.35
N SER A 51 -8.79 -26.54 -11.51
CA SER A 51 -7.78 -26.48 -12.56
C SER A 51 -6.94 -25.22 -12.43
N GLY A 52 -5.68 -25.40 -12.05
CA GLY A 52 -4.71 -24.33 -11.87
C GLY A 52 -4.16 -23.76 -13.19
N PRO A 53 -3.57 -22.55 -13.15
CA PRO A 53 -3.00 -21.90 -14.32
C PRO A 53 -1.76 -22.64 -14.86
N SER A 54 -1.39 -22.31 -16.10
CA SER A 54 -0.23 -22.91 -16.77
C SER A 54 1.06 -22.76 -15.96
N ARG A 55 1.89 -23.80 -15.93
CA ARG A 55 3.13 -23.83 -15.15
C ARG A 55 4.13 -22.73 -15.53
N PHE A 56 4.02 -22.18 -16.73
CA PHE A 56 4.90 -21.14 -17.28
C PHE A 56 4.59 -19.73 -16.77
N ASP A 57 3.44 -19.50 -16.13
CA ASP A 57 3.09 -18.21 -15.53
C ASP A 57 3.26 -18.27 -14.00
N ALA A 58 4.42 -17.81 -13.51
CA ALA A 58 4.74 -17.82 -12.09
C ALA A 58 3.81 -16.92 -11.26
N VAL A 59 3.34 -15.81 -11.83
CA VAL A 59 2.47 -14.85 -11.12
C VAL A 59 1.06 -15.41 -11.00
N ALA A 60 0.52 -15.97 -12.09
CA ALA A 60 -0.78 -16.62 -12.05
C ALA A 60 -0.76 -17.82 -11.09
N ARG A 61 0.32 -18.62 -11.11
CA ARG A 61 0.49 -19.75 -10.19
C ARG A 61 0.50 -19.30 -8.73
N ALA A 62 1.30 -18.29 -8.38
CA ALA A 62 1.37 -17.79 -7.01
C ALA A 62 0.01 -17.27 -6.49
N LYS A 63 -0.76 -16.60 -7.35
CA LYS A 63 -2.13 -16.16 -7.04
C LYS A 63 -3.07 -17.34 -6.79
N TRP A 64 -2.99 -18.35 -7.66
CA TRP A 64 -3.82 -19.56 -7.53
C TRP A 64 -3.43 -20.38 -6.31
N GLU A 65 -2.14 -20.54 -6.01
CA GLU A 65 -1.66 -21.23 -4.81
C GLU A 65 -2.17 -20.53 -3.55
N ALA A 66 -2.01 -19.20 -3.45
CA ALA A 66 -2.55 -18.45 -2.32
C ALA A 66 -4.06 -18.60 -2.16
N TRP A 67 -4.81 -18.59 -3.28
CA TRP A 67 -6.27 -18.80 -3.26
C TRP A 67 -6.65 -20.24 -2.90
N ASN A 68 -5.90 -21.22 -3.39
CA ASN A 68 -6.08 -22.63 -3.08
C ASN A 68 -5.76 -22.94 -1.60
N ASP A 69 -4.81 -22.24 -0.99
CA ASP A 69 -4.48 -22.39 0.44
C ASP A 69 -5.63 -21.94 1.34
N VAL A 70 -6.39 -20.93 0.94
CA VAL A 70 -7.54 -20.42 1.71
C VAL A 70 -8.87 -21.08 1.34
N ARG A 71 -8.87 -22.07 0.44
CA ARG A 71 -10.09 -22.73 -0.06
C ARG A 71 -10.94 -23.38 1.03
N SER A 72 -10.33 -23.73 2.16
CA SER A 72 -10.99 -24.36 3.31
C SER A 72 -11.73 -23.35 4.19
N LEU A 73 -11.52 -22.04 4.01
CA LEU A 73 -12.20 -21.00 4.77
C LEU A 73 -13.59 -20.74 4.21
N SER A 74 -14.57 -20.51 5.10
CA SER A 74 -15.87 -19.99 4.70
C SER A 74 -15.76 -18.52 4.26
N ALA A 75 -16.76 -18.02 3.54
CA ALA A 75 -16.79 -16.62 3.11
C ALA A 75 -16.72 -15.64 4.29
N GLU A 76 -17.38 -15.98 5.41
CA GLU A 76 -17.33 -15.21 6.65
C GLU A 76 -15.92 -15.14 7.23
N GLN A 77 -15.25 -16.30 7.36
CA GLN A 77 -13.88 -16.36 7.87
C GLN A 77 -12.88 -15.67 6.95
N ALA A 78 -13.09 -15.74 5.63
CA ALA A 78 -12.25 -15.06 4.66
C ALA A 78 -12.34 -13.54 4.81
N VAL A 79 -13.55 -13.00 4.96
CA VAL A 79 -13.79 -11.57 5.19
C VAL A 79 -13.23 -11.10 6.52
N GLU A 80 -13.43 -11.86 7.60
CA GLU A 80 -12.90 -11.50 8.92
C GLU A 80 -11.36 -11.50 8.94
N SER A 81 -10.75 -12.49 8.29
CA SER A 81 -9.30 -12.53 8.10
C SER A 81 -8.80 -11.37 7.24
N TYR A 82 -9.55 -10.97 6.20
CA TYR A 82 -9.22 -9.83 5.36
C TYR A 82 -9.20 -8.53 6.17
N CYS A 83 -10.27 -8.27 6.93
CA CYS A 83 -10.35 -7.10 7.80
C CYS A 83 -9.22 -7.08 8.83
N SER A 84 -8.94 -8.21 9.48
CA SER A 84 -7.86 -8.34 10.46
C SER A 84 -6.48 -8.01 9.87
N ILE A 85 -6.22 -8.38 8.62
CA ILE A 85 -4.96 -8.03 7.96
C ILE A 85 -4.88 -6.52 7.75
N ILE A 86 -5.93 -5.89 7.22
CA ILE A 86 -5.95 -4.44 6.95
C ILE A 86 -5.85 -3.63 8.25
N GLU A 87 -6.60 -4.03 9.29
CA GLU A 87 -6.56 -3.38 10.62
C GLU A 87 -5.22 -3.60 11.33
N GLY A 88 -4.55 -4.74 11.09
CA GLY A 88 -3.25 -5.07 11.65
C GLY A 88 -2.06 -4.45 10.90
N LEU A 89 -2.28 -3.76 9.77
CA LEU A 89 -1.22 -3.00 9.12
C LEU A 89 -0.92 -1.77 9.98
N PRO A 90 0.34 -1.57 10.42
CA PRO A 90 0.68 -0.41 11.23
C PRO A 90 0.40 0.86 10.42
N PRO A 91 -0.34 1.84 10.98
CA PRO A 91 -0.57 3.13 10.31
C PRO A 91 0.73 3.90 10.11
N GLU A 92 1.79 3.54 10.84
CA GLU A 92 3.13 4.13 10.75
C GLU A 92 3.65 4.13 9.31
N LEU A 93 3.51 3.04 8.55
CA LEU A 93 4.03 3.03 7.17
C LEU A 93 3.12 3.74 6.15
N ALA A 94 1.89 4.11 6.54
CA ALA A 94 0.99 4.94 5.74
C ALA A 94 1.28 6.45 5.92
N ALA A 95 2.11 6.78 6.92
CA ALA A 95 2.44 8.15 7.32
C ALA A 95 3.95 8.43 7.30
N GLU A 96 4.73 7.75 6.46
CA GLU A 96 6.18 8.02 6.38
C GLU A 96 6.61 8.58 5.02
N PRO A 97 6.16 9.78 4.61
CA PRO A 97 7.03 10.71 3.90
C PRO A 97 8.03 11.40 4.86
N GLU A 98 7.83 11.30 6.18
CA GLU A 98 8.52 12.12 7.19
C GLU A 98 9.95 11.66 7.53
N VAL A 99 10.26 10.35 7.50
CA VAL A 99 11.62 9.87 7.82
C VAL A 99 12.60 10.05 6.66
N GLU A 100 12.14 9.97 5.41
CA GLU A 100 12.92 10.47 4.27
C GLU A 100 13.11 12.00 4.41
N ALA A 101 12.12 12.69 5.01
CA ALA A 101 12.18 14.12 5.23
C ALA A 101 13.23 14.57 6.27
N GLN A 102 13.28 13.86 7.40
CA GLN A 102 14.25 14.10 8.47
C GLN A 102 15.68 13.76 8.05
N ARG A 103 15.87 12.78 7.16
CA ARG A 103 17.19 12.43 6.60
C ARG A 103 17.75 13.51 5.67
N TRP A 104 16.91 14.22 4.90
CA TRP A 104 17.38 15.37 4.12
C TRP A 104 17.56 16.64 4.96
N ALA A 105 16.74 16.84 6.00
CA ALA A 105 16.87 17.98 6.92
C ALA A 105 18.20 17.95 7.69
N ALA A 106 18.66 16.76 8.10
CA ALA A 106 19.97 16.58 8.72
C ALA A 106 21.15 16.92 7.79
N THR A 107 20.99 16.72 6.48
CA THR A 107 21.98 17.13 5.47
C THR A 107 21.95 18.65 5.25
N ALA A 108 20.76 19.27 5.27
CA ALA A 108 20.60 20.72 5.13
C ALA A 108 21.23 21.52 6.27
N LEU A 109 21.23 20.98 7.50
CA LEU A 109 21.83 21.64 8.67
C LEU A 109 23.38 21.72 8.62
N SER A 110 24.03 20.96 7.73
CA SER A 110 25.49 21.03 7.52
C SER A 110 25.92 21.99 6.40
N LEU A 111 25.00 22.65 5.71
CA LEU A 111 25.32 23.54 4.59
C LEU A 111 25.58 24.98 5.07
N ALA A 112 26.68 25.56 4.59
CA ALA A 112 27.04 26.95 4.85
C ALA A 112 26.04 27.95 4.22
N PRO A 113 25.87 29.16 4.78
CA PRO A 113 25.05 30.20 4.16
C PRO A 113 25.56 30.52 2.74
N GLY A 114 24.66 30.51 1.75
CA GLY A 114 24.98 30.71 0.33
C GLY A 114 25.13 29.41 -0.49
N ALA A 115 24.99 28.24 0.12
CA ALA A 115 25.00 26.98 -0.61
C ALA A 115 23.70 26.78 -1.43
N THR A 116 23.85 26.59 -2.74
CA THR A 116 22.77 26.10 -3.61
C THR A 116 22.69 24.59 -3.50
N PHE A 117 21.55 24.05 -3.08
CA PHE A 117 21.33 22.60 -3.03
C PHE A 117 20.18 22.21 -3.95
N GLU A 118 20.41 21.23 -4.81
CA GLU A 118 19.34 20.63 -5.64
C GLU A 118 18.68 19.50 -4.84
N VAL A 119 17.42 19.72 -4.46
CA VAL A 119 16.60 18.68 -3.85
C VAL A 119 16.09 17.75 -4.96
N PRO A 120 16.38 16.43 -4.91
CA PRO A 120 15.72 15.48 -5.79
C PRO A 120 14.30 15.27 -5.27
N ILE A 121 13.37 16.13 -5.68
CA ILE A 121 11.95 15.86 -5.58
C ILE A 121 11.64 14.67 -6.49
N PHE A 122 11.41 13.49 -5.90
CA PHE A 122 10.88 12.34 -6.63
C PHE A 122 9.41 12.62 -6.97
N VAL A 123 9.20 13.38 -8.04
CA VAL A 123 7.90 13.53 -8.68
C VAL A 123 7.75 12.32 -9.61
N PRO A 124 6.75 11.43 -9.43
CA PRO A 124 6.38 10.50 -10.49
C PRO A 124 5.82 11.33 -11.66
N GLU A 125 6.72 11.68 -12.58
CA GLU A 125 6.48 12.54 -13.74
C GLU A 125 5.47 11.88 -14.71
N PRO A 126 4.68 12.67 -15.45
CA PRO A 126 5.22 13.20 -16.69
C PRO A 126 4.88 14.68 -16.88
N SER A 127 5.31 15.55 -15.97
CA SER A 127 5.35 16.99 -16.23
C SER A 127 6.55 17.59 -15.52
N ARG A 128 7.67 17.63 -16.25
CA ARG A 128 8.98 18.10 -15.83
C ARG A 128 8.96 19.63 -15.63
N CYS A 129 8.44 20.10 -14.50
CA CYS A 129 8.57 21.49 -14.08
C CYS A 129 9.71 21.60 -13.07
N ARG A 130 10.85 22.18 -13.49
CA ARG A 130 12.03 22.40 -12.65
C ARG A 130 11.85 23.69 -11.85
N TYR A 131 11.61 23.58 -10.56
CA TYR A 131 11.60 24.74 -9.65
C TYR A 131 12.97 24.87 -8.98
N SER A 132 13.49 26.10 -8.91
CA SER A 132 14.70 26.45 -8.16
C SER A 132 14.32 27.48 -7.11
N PHE A 133 14.84 27.33 -5.89
CA PHE A 133 14.71 28.30 -4.82
C PHE A 133 16.10 28.64 -4.28
N THR A 134 16.27 29.89 -3.90
CA THR A 134 17.53 30.39 -3.30
C THR A 134 17.22 30.76 -1.86
N VAL A 135 18.02 30.28 -0.91
CA VAL A 135 17.92 30.71 0.49
C VAL A 135 18.33 32.19 0.58
N ALA A 136 17.39 33.06 0.91
CA ALA A 136 17.66 34.46 1.17
C ALA A 136 18.43 34.59 2.50
N ALA A 137 19.57 35.27 2.47
CA ALA A 137 20.25 35.69 3.68
C ALA A 137 19.33 36.63 4.45
N ALA A 138 19.02 36.29 5.71
CA ALA A 138 18.39 37.22 6.63
C ALA A 138 19.41 38.30 7.00
N ASP A 139 19.50 39.37 6.19
CA ASP A 139 20.20 40.58 6.60
C ASP A 139 19.27 41.41 7.48
N GLY A 140 19.77 41.71 8.67
CA GLY A 140 19.01 42.21 9.80
C GLY A 140 18.29 43.54 9.53
N LEU A 141 17.09 43.62 10.09
CA LEU A 141 16.37 44.87 10.33
C LEU A 141 17.28 45.86 11.10
N SER A 142 17.48 47.05 10.56
CA SER A 142 17.85 48.27 11.32
C SER A 142 17.15 49.47 10.70
#